data_AF-K5VX61-F1
#
_entry.id   AF-K5VX61-F1
#
_cell.length_a   1.000
_cell.length_b   1.000
_cell.length_c   1.000
_cell.angle_alpha   90.00
_cell.angle_beta   90.00
_cell.angle_gamma   90.00
#
_symmetry.space_group_name_H-M   'P 1'
#
loop_
_entity.id
_entity.type
_entity.pdbx_description
1 polymer ?
#
loop_
_entity_poly.entity_id
_entity_poly.type
_entity_poly.pdbx_seq_one_letter_code
_entity_poly.pdbx_strand_id
1 'polypeptide(L)'
;MTNATSSTAVITNESTDETSTVAIETGPICSQAEVGWLLQAEFDDSNDIIPFVDFGTVNITASAETSSGPVDISNATILTTVQNGTTVASASLEGEIVTIAFV
;
A
#
# COMPACT_ATOMS: atom_id res chain seq x y z
N MET A 1 -14.28 -0.43 0.36
CA MET A 1 -15.02 -1.12 1.44
C MET A 1 -16.44 -1.35 0.97
N THR A 2 -17.02 -2.52 1.24
CA THR A 2 -18.40 -2.81 0.84
C THR A 2 -19.39 -2.39 1.93
N ASN A 3 -19.03 -2.60 3.20
CA ASN A 3 -19.71 -2.04 4.37
C ASN A 3 -18.73 -1.96 5.57
N ALA A 4 -19.24 -1.68 6.77
CA ALA A 4 -18.43 -1.51 7.99
C ALA A 4 -17.65 -2.76 8.44
N THR A 5 -18.04 -3.95 7.99
CA THR A 5 -17.47 -5.25 8.42
C THR A 5 -17.16 -6.17 7.23
N SER A 6 -17.07 -5.62 6.02
CA SER A 6 -16.70 -6.40 4.83
C SER A 6 -16.04 -5.56 3.74
N SER A 7 -15.12 -6.20 3.03
CA SER A 7 -14.39 -5.63 1.90
C SER A 7 -14.15 -6.68 0.81
N THR A 8 -13.71 -6.22 -0.34
CA THR A 8 -13.26 -7.06 -1.45
C THR A 8 -11.83 -6.69 -1.77
N ALA A 9 -10.95 -7.68 -1.88
CA ALA A 9 -9.62 -7.52 -2.44
C ALA A 9 -9.59 -8.11 -3.85
N VAL A 10 -8.98 -7.38 -4.79
CA VAL A 10 -8.82 -7.79 -6.18
C VAL A 10 -7.35 -7.64 -6.54
N ILE A 11 -6.77 -8.69 -7.12
CA ILE A 11 -5.42 -8.67 -7.67
C ILE A 11 -5.53 -9.11 -9.12
N THR A 12 -5.07 -8.26 -10.03
CA THR A 12 -4.98 -8.56 -11.47
C THR A 12 -3.52 -8.54 -11.87
N ASN A 13 -3.04 -9.63 -12.47
CA ASN A 13 -1.76 -9.64 -13.15
C ASN A 13 -1.99 -9.23 -14.62
N GLU A 14 -1.77 -7.95 -14.93
CA GLU A 14 -1.96 -7.42 -16.29
C GLU A 14 -1.00 -8.03 -17.33
N SER A 15 0.08 -8.69 -16.91
CA SER A 15 0.98 -9.37 -17.85
C SER A 15 0.47 -10.74 -18.31
N THR A 16 -0.44 -11.34 -17.54
CA THR A 16 -1.06 -12.65 -17.85
C THR A 16 -2.58 -12.57 -18.01
N ASP A 17 -3.17 -11.40 -17.80
CA ASP A 17 -4.61 -11.16 -17.75
C ASP A 17 -5.37 -12.02 -16.71
N GLU A 18 -4.66 -12.51 -15.68
CA GLU A 18 -5.24 -13.33 -14.62
C GLU A 18 -5.72 -12.47 -13.45
N THR A 19 -6.95 -12.70 -13.01
CA THR A 19 -7.57 -11.97 -11.89
C THR A 19 -7.99 -12.91 -10.78
N SER A 20 -7.61 -12.57 -9.55
CA SER A 20 -8.09 -13.20 -8.32
C SER A 20 -8.87 -12.20 -7.49
N THR A 21 -10.06 -12.61 -7.03
CA THR A 21 -10.96 -11.78 -6.21
C THR A 21 -11.34 -12.53 -4.95
N VAL A 22 -11.24 -11.86 -3.80
CA VAL A 22 -11.60 -12.42 -2.50
C VAL A 22 -12.54 -11.48 -1.76
N ALA A 23 -13.65 -12.03 -1.28
CA ALA A 23 -14.51 -11.37 -0.29
C ALA A 23 -13.90 -11.57 1.11
N ILE A 24 -13.76 -10.48 1.85
CA ILE A 24 -13.10 -10.45 3.16
C ILE A 24 -14.14 -10.00 4.18
N GLU A 25 -14.44 -10.86 5.14
CA GLU A 25 -15.10 -10.43 6.37
C GLU A 25 -14.06 -9.74 7.26
N THR A 26 -14.37 -8.53 7.70
CA THR A 26 -13.48 -7.74 8.54
C THR A 26 -14.12 -7.53 9.90
N GLY A 27 -13.30 -7.22 10.91
CA GLY A 27 -13.81 -6.51 12.08
C GLY A 27 -14.39 -5.14 11.69
N PRO A 28 -15.01 -4.41 12.62
CA PRO A 28 -15.43 -3.03 12.38
C PRO A 28 -14.25 -2.19 11.88
N ILE A 29 -14.32 -1.72 10.65
CA ILE A 29 -13.34 -0.79 10.09
C ILE A 29 -13.77 0.63 10.45
N CYS A 30 -12.89 1.41 11.08
CA CYS A 30 -13.17 2.81 11.37
C CYS A 30 -13.48 3.56 10.06
N SER A 31 -14.58 4.32 10.05
CA SER A 31 -15.04 5.10 8.89
C SER A 31 -14.08 6.23 8.46
N GLN A 32 -13.01 6.46 9.21
CA GLN A 32 -11.85 7.27 8.84
C GLN A 32 -10.79 6.39 8.18
N ALA A 33 -11.17 5.66 7.13
CA ALA A 33 -10.26 4.73 6.46
C ALA A 33 -9.07 5.51 5.89
N GLU A 34 -7.92 5.33 6.52
CA GLU A 34 -6.64 5.69 5.93
C GLU A 34 -6.46 4.84 4.67
N VAL A 35 -6.10 5.49 3.57
CA VAL A 35 -5.69 4.81 2.34
C VAL A 35 -4.21 5.10 2.18
N GLY A 36 -3.44 4.04 1.95
CA GLY A 36 -2.00 4.13 1.78
C GLY A 36 -1.50 3.15 0.73
N TRP A 37 -0.42 3.54 0.08
CA TRP A 37 0.37 2.69 -0.80
C TRP A 37 1.72 2.51 -0.14
N LEU A 38 2.08 1.25 0.11
CA LEU A 38 3.20 0.94 1.00
C LEU A 38 3.92 -0.33 0.56
N LEU A 39 5.24 -0.35 0.74
CA LEU A 39 6.02 -1.57 0.88
C LEU A 39 6.27 -1.77 2.38
N GLN A 40 5.74 -2.85 2.94
CA GLN A 40 5.82 -3.11 4.37
C GLN A 40 6.96 -4.07 4.70
N ALA A 41 7.54 -3.90 5.89
CA ALA A 41 8.37 -4.91 6.49
C ALA A 41 7.56 -6.19 6.76
N GLU A 42 8.15 -7.32 6.47
CA GLU A 42 7.67 -8.63 6.91
C GLU A 42 8.42 -9.04 8.19
N PHE A 43 7.77 -9.87 9.00
CA PHE A 43 8.37 -10.44 10.21
C PHE A 43 8.66 -11.92 9.96
N ASP A 44 9.81 -12.40 10.42
CA ASP A 44 10.12 -13.82 10.39
C ASP A 44 9.39 -14.60 11.49
N ASP A 45 9.60 -15.92 11.53
CA ASP A 45 9.00 -16.81 12.53
C ASP A 45 9.42 -16.48 13.98
N SER A 46 10.48 -15.67 14.17
CA SER A 46 10.95 -15.19 15.47
C SER A 46 10.37 -13.81 15.85
N ASN A 47 9.50 -13.24 15.00
CA ASN A 47 9.00 -11.86 15.06
C ASN A 47 10.09 -10.79 14.90
N ASP A 48 11.22 -11.13 14.27
CA ASP A 48 12.22 -10.14 13.88
C ASP A 48 11.86 -9.55 12.52
N ILE A 49 12.13 -8.25 12.34
CA ILE A 49 11.91 -7.59 11.07
C ILE A 49 12.87 -8.18 10.03
N ILE A 50 12.32 -8.72 8.94
CA ILE A 50 13.09 -9.17 7.80
C ILE A 50 13.75 -7.94 7.15
N PRO A 51 15.09 -7.95 6.97
CA PRO A 51 15.76 -6.87 6.26
C PRO A 51 15.21 -6.70 4.86
N PHE A 52 15.00 -5.46 4.44
CA PHE A 52 14.60 -5.19 3.06
C PHE A 52 15.68 -5.68 2.10
N VAL A 53 15.27 -6.48 1.11
CA VAL A 53 16.10 -6.76 -0.06
C VAL A 53 16.08 -5.54 -0.99
N ASP A 54 17.14 -5.38 -1.78
CA ASP A 54 17.15 -4.38 -2.84
C ASP A 54 16.07 -4.73 -3.87
N PHE A 55 14.96 -4.01 -3.81
CA PHE A 55 13.81 -4.14 -4.70
C PHE A 55 13.91 -3.14 -5.88
N GLY A 56 15.00 -2.39 -5.99
CA GLY A 56 15.17 -1.32 -6.97
C GLY A 56 14.15 -0.20 -6.77
N THR A 57 13.20 -0.09 -7.68
CA THR A 57 12.19 0.97 -7.68
C THR A 57 10.84 0.41 -8.09
N VAL A 58 9.81 0.76 -7.32
CA VAL A 58 8.42 0.41 -7.57
C VAL A 58 7.65 1.70 -7.86
N ASN A 59 6.96 1.73 -9.00
CA ASN A 59 6.07 2.80 -9.37
C ASN A 59 4.63 2.29 -9.28
N ILE A 60 3.79 3.00 -8.53
CA ILE A 60 2.38 2.65 -8.32
C ILE A 60 1.54 3.78 -8.91
N THR A 61 0.75 3.46 -9.92
CA THR A 61 -0.35 4.33 -10.35
C THR A 61 -1.46 4.24 -9.31
N ALA A 62 -1.65 5.30 -8.54
CA ALA A 62 -2.45 5.34 -7.33
C ALA A 62 -3.76 6.11 -7.54
N SER A 63 -4.84 5.59 -6.97
CA SER A 63 -6.12 6.30 -6.88
C SER A 63 -6.88 5.91 -5.62
N ALA A 64 -7.69 6.83 -5.11
CA ALA A 64 -8.53 6.63 -3.92
C ALA A 64 -9.92 7.22 -4.15
N GLU A 65 -10.92 6.64 -3.50
CA GLU A 65 -12.33 7.05 -3.64
C GLU A 65 -13.08 6.92 -2.31
N THR A 66 -13.99 7.86 -2.09
CA THR A 66 -15.01 7.80 -1.01
C THR A 66 -16.39 7.58 -1.62
N SER A 67 -17.42 7.38 -0.81
CA SER A 67 -18.81 7.35 -1.30
C SER A 67 -19.25 8.65 -2.01
N SER A 68 -18.50 9.73 -1.85
CA SER A 68 -18.74 11.02 -2.50
C SER A 68 -17.96 11.19 -3.81
N GLY A 69 -17.11 10.22 -4.17
CA GLY A 69 -16.28 10.23 -5.37
C GLY A 69 -14.77 10.24 -5.09
N PRO A 70 -13.96 10.42 -6.15
CA PRO A 70 -12.50 10.37 -6.10
C PRO A 70 -11.90 11.36 -5.10
N VAL A 71 -10.78 10.97 -4.50
CA VAL A 71 -10.01 11.79 -3.56
C VAL A 71 -8.69 12.17 -4.21
N ASP A 72 -8.36 13.46 -4.15
CA ASP A 72 -7.03 13.94 -4.56
C ASP A 72 -5.97 13.45 -3.57
N ILE A 73 -4.97 12.75 -4.11
CA ILE A 73 -3.88 12.14 -3.34
C ILE A 73 -2.67 13.05 -3.21
N SER A 74 -2.67 14.24 -3.84
CA SER A 74 -1.52 15.17 -3.86
C SER A 74 -1.04 15.60 -2.47
N ASN A 75 -1.92 15.54 -1.47
CA ASN A 75 -1.62 15.86 -0.06
C ASN A 75 -1.33 14.62 0.79
N ALA A 76 -1.03 13.47 0.18
CA ALA A 76 -0.68 12.26 0.90
C ALA A 76 0.53 12.48 1.82
N THR A 77 0.48 11.87 3.00
CA THR A 77 1.64 11.86 3.91
C THR A 77 2.68 10.90 3.37
N ILE A 78 3.89 11.40 3.13
CA ILE A 78 5.01 10.59 2.67
C ILE A 78 5.77 10.06 3.89
N LEU A 79 5.92 8.74 3.96
CA LEU A 79 6.68 8.04 4.98
C LEU A 79 7.92 7.39 4.36
N THR A 80 9.01 7.33 5.12
CA THR A 80 10.24 6.62 4.75
C THR A 80 10.49 5.47 5.71
N THR A 81 11.11 4.40 5.21
CA THR A 81 11.43 3.24 6.03
C THR A 81 12.84 3.40 6.59
N VAL A 82 12.95 3.34 7.92
CA VAL A 82 14.23 3.40 8.63
C VAL A 82 14.41 2.10 9.42
N GLN A 83 15.50 1.37 9.15
CA GLN A 83 15.90 0.18 9.90
C GLN A 83 17.28 0.43 10.53
N ASN A 84 17.43 0.15 11.83
CA ASN A 84 18.68 0.37 12.57
C ASN A 84 19.28 1.79 12.40
N GLY A 85 18.43 2.81 12.32
CA GLY A 85 18.83 4.21 12.15
C GLY A 85 19.28 4.58 10.73
N THR A 86 19.16 3.68 9.76
CA THR A 86 19.46 3.93 8.35
C THR A 86 18.17 3.91 7.52
N THR A 87 18.00 4.90 6.66
CA THR A 87 16.91 4.90 5.68
C THR A 87 17.18 3.80 4.65
N VAL A 88 16.25 2.86 4.52
CA VAL A 88 16.36 1.72 3.59
C VAL A 88 15.38 1.84 2.41
N ALA A 89 14.35 2.68 2.54
CA ALA A 89 13.44 3.00 1.46
C ALA A 89 12.97 4.45 1.55
N SER A 90 12.83 5.09 0.39
CA SER A 90 12.28 6.42 0.24
C SER A 90 11.05 6.40 -0.66
N ALA A 91 10.15 7.37 -0.49
CA ALA A 91 8.95 7.51 -1.29
C ALA A 91 8.77 8.94 -1.79
N SER A 92 8.15 9.09 -2.95
CA SER A 92 7.71 10.37 -3.51
C SER A 92 6.38 10.20 -4.26
N LEU A 93 5.71 11.32 -4.50
CA LEU A 93 4.46 11.38 -5.26
C LEU A 93 4.56 12.47 -6.32
N GLU A 94 4.33 12.11 -7.58
CA GLU A 94 4.19 13.05 -8.69
C GLU A 94 2.92 12.74 -9.49
N GLY A 95 1.95 13.66 -9.47
CA GLY A 95 0.63 13.41 -10.03
C GLY A 95 -0.06 12.23 -9.35
N GLU A 96 -0.28 11.16 -10.10
CA GLU A 96 -0.88 9.91 -9.61
C GLU A 96 0.15 8.79 -9.39
N ILE A 97 1.44 9.07 -9.59
CA ILE A 97 2.51 8.06 -9.50
C ILE A 97 3.19 8.16 -8.14
N VAL A 98 2.98 7.15 -7.30
CA VAL A 98 3.76 6.93 -6.08
C VAL A 98 5.02 6.14 -6.46
N THR A 99 6.19 6.73 -6.25
CA THR A 99 7.48 6.08 -6.46
C THR A 99 8.05 5.66 -5.12
N ILE A 100 8.43 4.39 -4.97
CA ILE A 100 9.10 3.87 -3.79
C ILE A 100 10.43 3.26 -4.24
N ALA A 101 11.55 3.73 -3.67
CA ALA A 101 12.89 3.30 -4.07
C ALA A 101 13.68 2.78 -2.87
N PHE A 102 14.43 1.69 -3.09
CA PHE A 102 15.45 1.21 -2.17
C PHE A 102 16.62 2.21 -2.12
N VAL A 103 17.25 2.38 -0.96
CA VAL A 103 18.29 3.39 -0.70
C VAL A 103 19.61 2.75 -0.29
#